data_AF-A4PHQ9-F1
#
_entry.id   AF-A4PHQ9-F1
#
_cell.length_a   1.000
_cell.length_b   1.000
_cell.length_c   1.000
_cell.angle_alpha   90.00
_cell.angle_beta   90.00
_cell.angle_gamma   90.00
#
_symmetry.space_group_name_H-M   'P 1'
#
loop_
_entity.id
_entity.type
_entity.pdbx_description
1 polymer ?
#
loop_
_entity_poly.entity_id
_entity_poly.type
_entity_poly.pdbx_seq_one_letter_code
_entity_poly.pdbx_strand_id
1 'polypeptide(L)' 'TLLLWIFWPSFNSALLTNPIERKNAVFNTYYALAVSTVTAISVSSLAHPQGKINM' A
#
# COMPACT_ATOMS: atom_id res chain seq x y z
N THR A 1 3.84 7.96 7.91
CA THR A 1 3.32 7.02 6.89
C THR A 1 4.27 5.85 6.64
N LEU A 2 5.57 6.06 6.44
CA LEU A 2 6.54 5.00 6.09
C LEU A 2 6.58 3.80 7.05
N LEU A 3 6.63 4.02 8.37
CA LEU A 3 6.63 2.92 9.36
C LEU A 3 5.36 2.07 9.24
N LEU A 4 4.19 2.71 9.17
CA LEU A 4 2.92 2.01 8.98
C LEU A 4 2.93 1.21 7.67
N TRP A 5 3.42 1.80 6.59
CA TRP A 5 3.44 1.20 5.26
C TRP A 5 4.31 -0.07 5.19
N ILE A 6 5.47 -0.04 5.85
CA ILE A 6 6.41 -1.18 5.90
C ILE A 6 5.89 -2.31 6.80
N PHE A 7 5.24 -1.98 7.92
CA PHE A 7 4.74 -2.98 8.87
C PHE A 7 3.34 -3.52 8.54
N TRP A 8 2.60 -2.88 7.63
CA TRP A 8 1.24 -3.27 7.26
C TRP A 8 1.10 -4.71 6.71
N PRO A 9 2.00 -5.21 5.85
CA PRO A 9 1.93 -6.60 5.37
C PRO A 9 2.13 -7.61 6.50
N SER A 10 3.00 -7.29 7.47
CA SER A 10 3.22 -8.12 8.66
C SER A 10 1.99 -8.14 9.57
N PHE A 11 1.33 -7.00 9.76
CA PHE A 11 0.09 -6.91 10.53
C PHE A 11 -1.06 -7.71 9.91
N ASN A 12 -1.28 -7.57 8.60
CA ASN A 12 -2.35 -8.30 7.90
C ASN A 12 -2.13 -9.81 7.81
N SER A 13 -0.89 -10.27 7.96
CA SER A 13 -0.54 -11.69 7.87
C SER A 13 -0.28 -12.35 9.24
N ALA A 14 -0.33 -11.58 10.34
CA ALA A 14 0.02 -12.05 11.68
C ALA A 14 -0.88 -13.18 12.20
N LEU A 15 -2.17 -13.17 11.83
CA LEU A 15 -3.14 -14.17 12.28
C LEU A 15 -3.23 -15.40 11.35
N LEU A 16 -2.50 -15.41 10.23
CA LEU A 16 -2.54 -16.51 9.27
C LEU A 16 -1.56 -17.61 9.68
N THR A 17 -2.09 -18.78 10.00
CA THR A 17 -1.32 -19.96 10.40
C THR A 17 -0.81 -20.75 9.19
N ASN A 18 -1.52 -20.69 8.05
CA ASN A 18 -1.09 -21.36 6.82
C ASN A 18 0.05 -20.55 6.16
N PRO A 19 1.25 -21.14 5.95
CA PRO A 19 2.40 -20.43 5.40
C PRO A 19 2.19 -19.91 3.98
N ILE A 20 1.38 -20.60 3.16
CA ILE A 20 1.08 -20.20 1.78
C ILE A 20 0.16 -18.98 1.79
N GLU A 21 -0.91 -19.02 2.61
CA GLU A 21 -1.83 -17.89 2.75
C GLU A 21 -1.14 -16.68 3.37
N ARG A 22 -0.28 -16.89 4.37
CA ARG A 22 0.52 -15.83 4.99
C ARG A 22 1.40 -15.12 3.96
N LYS A 23 2.11 -15.89 3.13
CA LYS A 23 2.92 -15.35 2.04
C LYS A 23 2.06 -14.56 1.04
N ASN A 24 0.93 -15.12 0.62
CA ASN A 24 0.03 -14.47 -0.33
C ASN A 24 -0.56 -13.17 0.24
N ALA A 25 -0.94 -13.14 1.52
CA ALA A 25 -1.43 -11.95 2.20
C ALA A 25 -0.38 -10.84 2.25
N VAL A 26 0.89 -11.18 2.53
CA VAL A 26 2.00 -10.22 2.49
C VAL A 26 2.14 -9.62 1.09
N PHE A 27 2.22 -10.44 0.04
CA PHE A 27 2.35 -9.96 -1.33
C PHE A 27 1.16 -9.13 -1.79
N ASN A 28 -0.07 -9.60 -1.56
CA ASN A 28 -1.28 -8.87 -1.93
C ASN A 28 -1.35 -7.51 -1.24
N THR A 29 -1.02 -7.45 0.06
CA THR A 29 -0.99 -6.19 0.82
C THR A 29 0.07 -5.25 0.26
N TYR A 30 1.26 -5.76 -0.06
CA TYR A 30 2.33 -4.96 -0.64
C TYR A 30 1.95 -4.38 -2.01
N TYR A 31 1.37 -5.18 -2.90
CA TYR A 31 0.92 -4.71 -4.21
C TYR A 31 -0.22 -3.70 -4.09
N ALA A 32 -1.21 -3.94 -3.22
CA ALA A 32 -2.31 -3.01 -3.00
C ALA A 32 -1.79 -1.65 -2.51
N LEU A 33 -0.84 -1.65 -1.57
CA LEU A 33 -0.21 -0.43 -1.07
C LEU A 33 0.58 0.28 -2.17
N ALA A 34 1.38 -0.43 -2.97
CA ALA A 34 2.15 0.15 -4.06
C ALA A 34 1.25 0.83 -5.11
N VAL A 35 0.20 0.12 -5.55
CA VAL A 35 -0.78 0.65 -6.50
C VAL A 35 -1.49 1.85 -5.91
N SER A 36 -1.95 1.76 -4.65
CA SER A 36 -2.61 2.88 -3.97
C SER A 36 -1.74 4.12 -3.89
N THR A 37 -0.43 3.99 -3.62
CA THR A 37 0.49 5.14 -3.58
C THR A 37 0.63 5.78 -4.95
N VAL A 38 0.80 4.99 -6.01
CA VAL A 38 0.89 5.51 -7.38
C VAL A 38 -0.42 6.21 -7.76
N THR A 39 -1.56 5.56 -7.53
CA THR A 39 -2.88 6.14 -7.83
C THR A 39 -3.12 7.41 -7.02
N ALA A 40 -2.80 7.44 -5.72
CA ALA A 40 -2.97 8.63 -4.91
C ALA A 40 -2.13 9.81 -5.41
N ILE A 41 -0.87 9.56 -5.81
CA ILE A 41 0.00 10.59 -6.39
C ILE A 41 -0.52 11.07 -7.75
N SER A 42 -0.90 10.14 -8.63
CA SER A 42 -1.46 10.47 -9.95
C SER A 42 -2.77 11.27 -9.84
N VAL A 43 -3.68 10.84 -8.96
CA VAL A 43 -4.94 11.54 -8.70
C VAL A 43 -4.69 12.90 -8.04
N SER A 44 -3.74 12.99 -7.09
CA SER A 44 -3.36 14.25 -6.45
C SER A 44 -2.86 15.26 -7.49
N SER A 45 -1.99 14.85 -8.41
CA SER A 45 -1.52 15.69 -9.51
C SER A 45 -2.65 16.07 -10.47
N LEU A 46 -3.51 15.12 -10.86
CA LEU A 46 -4.62 15.36 -11.79
C LEU A 46 -5.68 16.31 -11.20
N ALA A 47 -5.97 16.18 -9.92
CA ALA A 47 -6.96 17.01 -9.22
C ALA A 47 -6.44 18.41 -8.91
N HIS A 48 -5.12 18.64 -8.93
CA HIS A 48 -4.55 19.95 -8.67
C HIS A 48 -4.58 20.82 -9.93
N PRO A 49 -5.13 22.06 -9.88
CA PRO A 49 -5.19 22.96 -11.04
C PRO A 49 -3.84 23.32 -11.70
N GLN A 50 -2.72 23.01 -11.05
CA GLN A 50 -1.36 23.31 -11.48
C GLN A 50 -0.51 22.03 -11.63
N GLY A 51 -1.12 20.84 -11.54
CA GLY A 51 -0.43 19.56 -11.61
C GLY A 51 0.45 19.22 -10.39
N LYS A 52 0.40 20.02 -9.32
CA LYS A 52 1.24 19.81 -8.13
C LYS A 52 0.73 18.63 -7.30
N ILE A 53 1.67 17.85 -6.77
CA ILE A 53 1.37 16.77 -5.84
C ILE A 53 1.19 17.40 -4.45
N ASN A 54 0.01 17.23 -3.87
CA ASN A 54 -0.22 17.56 -2.48
C ASN A 54 0.16 16.34 -1.62
N MET A 55 1.01 16.57 -0.62
CA MET A 55 1.70 15.52 0.16
C MET A 55 1.18 15.47 1.59
#